data_AF-A0A7R9DSQ6-F1
#
_entry.id   AF-A0A7R9DSQ6-F1
#
_cell.length_a   1.000
_cell.length_b   1.000
_cell.length_c   1.000
_cell.angle_alpha   90.00
_cell.angle_beta   90.00
_cell.angle_gamma   90.00
#
_symmetry.space_group_name_H-M   'P 1'
#
loop_
_entity.id
_entity.type
_entity.pdbx_description
1 polymer ?
#
loop_
_entity_poly.entity_id
_entity_poly.type
_entity_poly.pdbx_seq_one_letter_code
_entity_poly.pdbx_strand_id
1 'polypeptide(L)'
;MELESHFLSEAGGQIEAGKSHLPIMFKQVIQDLNVDKMCTLTEGTTTTHLKLTRLVQDPEPVLDHQVPVFLEDQSSFQAEQWDLTTNQVLPYIDGFNHVSRIAAEADVDINLVKACVQNLVWVLSTLIYYRFYIYCLES
;
A
#
# COMPACT_ATOMS: atom_id res chain seq x y z
N MET A 1 21.88 -16.39 -8.71
CA MET A 1 21.65 -17.05 -10.02
C MET A 1 22.91 -17.10 -10.90
N GLU A 2 23.29 -16.09 -11.71
CA GLU A 2 24.47 -16.24 -12.60
C GLU A 2 25.81 -16.45 -11.88
N LEU A 3 26.13 -15.61 -10.89
CA LEU A 3 27.40 -15.71 -10.17
C LEU A 3 27.50 -16.97 -9.28
N GLU A 4 26.35 -17.56 -8.95
CA GLU A 4 26.26 -18.71 -8.03
C GLU A 4 26.16 -20.05 -8.75
N SER A 5 25.53 -20.06 -9.94
CA SER A 5 25.20 -21.31 -10.65
C SER A 5 25.64 -21.31 -12.11
N HIS A 6 26.28 -20.23 -12.60
CA HIS A 6 26.66 -20.08 -14.01
C HIS A 6 25.49 -20.39 -14.98
N PHE A 7 24.27 -20.05 -14.56
CA PHE A 7 23.00 -20.47 -15.15
C PHE A 7 22.91 -20.25 -16.67
N LEU A 8 23.49 -19.17 -17.20
CA LEU A 8 23.54 -18.91 -18.64
C LEU A 8 24.89 -19.24 -19.31
N SER A 9 25.94 -19.51 -18.53
CA SER A 9 27.34 -19.55 -18.99
C SER A 9 27.99 -20.95 -18.96
N GLU A 10 27.39 -21.96 -18.32
CA GLU A 10 28.03 -23.27 -18.08
C GLU A 10 28.12 -24.17 -19.34
N ALA A 11 29.19 -24.03 -20.13
CA ALA A 11 29.43 -24.60 -21.47
C ALA A 11 29.45 -26.15 -21.65
N GLY A 12 28.92 -26.94 -20.72
CA GLY A 12 28.84 -28.40 -20.85
C GLY A 12 27.46 -28.94 -20.51
N GLY A 13 26.67 -29.34 -21.51
CA GLY A 13 25.38 -30.05 -21.37
C GLY A 13 24.22 -29.27 -20.70
N GLN A 14 24.50 -28.44 -19.71
CA GLN A 14 23.55 -27.70 -18.89
C GLN A 14 23.16 -26.32 -19.47
N ILE A 15 23.93 -25.76 -20.44
CA ILE A 15 23.52 -24.53 -21.18
C ILE A 15 22.16 -24.71 -21.85
N GLU A 16 21.93 -25.86 -22.50
CA GLU A 16 20.65 -26.10 -23.18
C GLU A 16 19.51 -26.22 -22.17
N ALA A 17 19.78 -26.77 -20.97
CA ALA A 17 18.81 -26.85 -19.89
C ALA A 17 18.46 -25.47 -19.33
N GLY A 18 19.45 -24.63 -18.98
CA GLY A 18 19.20 -23.26 -18.46
C GLY A 18 18.49 -22.37 -19.49
N LYS A 19 18.91 -22.42 -20.77
CA LYS A 19 18.28 -21.63 -21.85
C LYS A 19 16.89 -22.15 -22.24
N SER A 20 16.62 -23.45 -22.13
CA SER A 20 15.28 -24.00 -22.36
C SER A 20 14.35 -23.81 -21.15
N HIS A 21 14.90 -23.66 -19.95
CA HIS A 21 14.15 -23.38 -18.73
C HIS A 21 13.70 -21.92 -18.64
N LEU A 22 14.51 -20.98 -19.13
CA LEU A 22 14.19 -19.54 -19.09
C LEU A 22 12.83 -19.17 -19.73
N PRO A 23 12.44 -19.67 -20.92
CA PRO A 23 11.09 -19.47 -21.46
C PRO A 23 9.96 -20.00 -20.56
N ILE A 24 10.20 -21.11 -19.85
CA ILE A 24 9.22 -21.71 -18.93
C ILE A 24 9.04 -20.78 -17.72
N MET A 25 10.15 -20.30 -17.15
CA MET A 25 10.13 -19.32 -16.05
C MET A 25 9.41 -18.04 -16.46
N PHE A 26 9.71 -17.47 -17.65
CA PHE A 26 9.02 -16.27 -18.10
C PHE A 26 7.53 -16.49 -18.37
N LYS A 27 7.16 -17.66 -18.91
CA LYS A 27 5.74 -18.00 -19.09
C LYS A 27 5.02 -18.07 -17.75
N GLN A 28 5.65 -18.68 -16.74
CA GLN A 28 5.13 -18.70 -15.37
C GLN A 28 5.00 -17.28 -14.82
N VAL A 29 6.03 -16.44 -14.91
CA VAL A 29 5.98 -15.04 -14.47
C VAL A 29 4.82 -14.30 -15.12
N ILE A 30 4.68 -14.38 -16.44
CA ILE A 30 3.61 -13.70 -17.17
C ILE A 30 2.24 -14.20 -16.70
N GLN A 31 2.08 -15.51 -16.51
CA GLN A 31 0.83 -16.09 -16.06
C GLN A 31 0.49 -15.65 -14.62
N ASP A 32 1.41 -15.85 -13.68
CA ASP A 32 1.23 -15.56 -12.26
C ASP A 32 1.04 -14.05 -12.01
N LEU A 33 1.81 -13.18 -12.69
CA LEU A 33 1.60 -11.73 -12.59
C LEU A 33 0.28 -11.28 -13.20
N ASN A 34 -0.21 -11.95 -14.24
CA ASN A 34 -1.50 -11.60 -14.83
C ASN A 34 -2.67 -12.04 -13.94
N VAL A 35 -2.58 -13.21 -13.30
CA VAL A 35 -3.63 -13.78 -12.43
C VAL A 35 -3.55 -13.23 -11.01
N ASP A 36 -2.43 -13.46 -10.32
CA ASP A 36 -2.29 -13.23 -8.88
C ASP A 36 -1.56 -11.92 -8.53
N LYS A 37 -0.99 -11.23 -9.52
CA LYS A 37 -0.13 -10.04 -9.34
C LYS A 37 1.12 -10.31 -8.49
N MET A 38 1.43 -11.57 -8.23
CA MET A 38 2.61 -12.01 -7.53
C MET A 38 3.13 -13.30 -8.17
N CYS A 39 4.43 -13.50 -8.16
CA CYS A 39 5.06 -14.71 -8.66
C CYS A 39 6.24 -15.05 -7.76
N THR A 40 6.40 -16.33 -7.42
CA THR A 40 7.57 -16.84 -6.72
C THR A 40 8.25 -17.85 -7.63
N LEU A 41 9.46 -17.53 -8.07
CA LEU A 41 10.29 -18.41 -8.87
C LEU A 41 11.36 -19.04 -7.99
N THR A 42 11.51 -20.35 -8.07
CA THR A 42 12.57 -21.08 -7.36
C THR A 42 13.41 -21.82 -8.38
N GLU A 43 14.70 -21.52 -8.44
CA GLU A 43 15.69 -22.18 -9.28
C GLU A 43 16.87 -22.63 -8.40
N GLY A 44 17.03 -23.94 -8.24
CA GLY A 44 18.02 -24.51 -7.33
C GLY A 44 17.83 -24.02 -5.89
N THR A 45 18.79 -23.24 -5.40
CA THR A 45 18.77 -22.61 -4.07
C THR A 45 18.29 -21.16 -4.09
N THR A 46 18.15 -20.54 -5.26
CA THR A 46 17.71 -19.15 -5.38
C THR A 46 16.18 -19.10 -5.46
N THR A 47 15.55 -18.30 -4.60
CA THR A 47 14.12 -17.97 -4.71
C THR A 47 13.97 -16.47 -4.97
N THR A 48 13.19 -16.12 -6.00
CA THR A 48 12.90 -14.74 -6.41
C THR A 48 11.42 -14.46 -6.26
N HIS A 49 11.08 -13.44 -5.48
CA HIS A 49 9.70 -12.99 -5.27
C HIS A 49 9.43 -11.73 -6.10
N LEU A 50 8.41 -11.78 -6.95
CA LEU A 50 7.94 -10.67 -7.76
C LEU A 50 6.53 -10.31 -7.29
N LYS A 51 6.27 -9.01 -7.08
CA LYS A 51 4.93 -8.50 -6.76
C LYS A 51 4.67 -7.25 -7.58
N LEU A 52 3.58 -7.28 -8.34
CA LEU A 52 3.09 -6.12 -9.06
C LEU A 52 2.34 -5.23 -8.08
N THR A 53 2.96 -4.08 -7.76
CA THR A 53 2.36 -3.05 -6.92
C THR A 53 1.72 -1.98 -7.79
N ARG A 54 0.65 -1.34 -7.30
CA ARG A 54 0.09 -0.17 -7.97
C ARG A 54 1.00 1.02 -7.69
N LEU A 55 1.40 1.72 -8.75
CA LEU A 55 2.00 3.05 -8.63
C LEU A 55 0.85 4.05 -8.45
N VAL A 56 0.55 4.35 -7.19
CA VAL A 56 -0.42 5.40 -6.83
C VAL A 56 0.38 6.68 -6.62
N GLN A 57 -0.15 7.81 -7.12
CA GLN A 57 0.45 9.11 -6.86
C GLN A 57 0.45 9.42 -5.37
N ASP A 58 1.45 10.16 -4.90
CA ASP A 58 1.48 10.56 -3.50
C ASP A 58 0.23 11.37 -3.17
N PRO A 59 -0.47 11.06 -2.08
CA PRO A 59 -1.68 11.76 -1.69
C PRO A 59 -1.33 13.21 -1.31
N GLU A 60 -2.24 14.13 -1.59
CA GLU A 60 -2.07 15.53 -1.19
C GLU A 60 -1.91 15.67 0.34
N PRO A 61 -1.11 16.64 0.82
CA PRO A 61 -0.96 16.87 2.26
C PRO A 61 -2.29 17.19 2.95
N VAL A 62 -2.49 16.59 4.12
CA VAL A 62 -3.70 16.79 4.93
C VAL A 62 -3.58 18.08 5.74
N LEU A 63 -4.64 18.89 5.70
CA LEU A 63 -4.75 20.16 6.41
C LEU A 63 -5.52 20.00 7.71
N ASP A 64 -5.17 20.83 8.69
CA ASP A 64 -5.71 20.90 10.05
C ASP A 64 -7.26 20.92 10.12
N HIS A 65 -7.86 21.66 9.20
CA HIS A 65 -9.30 21.95 9.16
C HIS A 65 -10.10 20.94 8.33
N GLN A 66 -9.43 19.96 7.70
CA GLN A 66 -10.11 18.94 6.92
C GLN A 66 -10.79 17.91 7.81
N VAL A 67 -11.92 17.37 7.33
CA VAL A 67 -12.69 16.34 8.03
C VAL A 67 -12.55 15.02 7.26
N PRO A 68 -11.85 14.01 7.83
CA PRO A 68 -11.78 12.68 7.25
C PRO A 68 -13.09 11.93 7.42
N VAL A 69 -13.53 11.22 6.37
CA VAL A 69 -14.77 10.42 6.37
C VAL A 69 -14.49 9.04 5.79
N PHE A 70 -14.85 7.98 6.50
CA PHE A 70 -14.78 6.63 5.97
C PHE A 70 -15.83 6.41 4.88
N LEU A 71 -15.41 5.80 3.77
CA LEU A 71 -16.33 5.34 2.72
C LEU A 71 -16.98 4.00 3.06
N GLU A 72 -16.27 3.18 3.81
CA GLU A 72 -16.69 1.86 4.24
C GLU A 72 -16.97 1.86 5.74
N ASP A 73 -17.69 0.84 6.21
CA ASP A 73 -18.02 0.75 7.62
C ASP A 73 -16.76 0.52 8.47
N GLN A 74 -16.64 1.28 9.57
CA GLN A 74 -15.49 1.22 10.47
C GLN A 74 -15.33 -0.17 11.11
N SER A 75 -16.41 -0.96 11.21
CA SER A 75 -16.33 -2.34 11.73
C SER A 75 -15.51 -3.28 10.84
N SER A 76 -15.27 -2.91 9.58
CA SER A 76 -14.42 -3.67 8.66
C SER A 76 -12.93 -3.58 9.01
N PHE A 77 -12.56 -2.66 9.91
CA PHE A 77 -11.19 -2.41 10.31
C PHE A 77 -10.77 -3.36 11.44
N GLN A 78 -9.87 -4.28 11.13
CA GLN A 78 -9.28 -5.16 12.13
C GLN A 78 -8.07 -4.46 12.77
N ALA A 79 -8.16 -4.17 14.07
CA ALA A 79 -7.12 -3.43 14.81
C ALA A 79 -5.71 -4.04 14.66
N GLU A 80 -5.62 -5.36 14.55
CA GLU A 80 -4.37 -6.12 14.38
C GLU A 80 -3.65 -5.83 13.06
N GLN A 81 -4.35 -5.30 12.05
CA GLN A 81 -3.79 -4.96 10.74
C GLN A 81 -3.18 -3.55 10.69
N TRP A 82 -3.46 -2.73 11.71
CA TRP A 82 -3.08 -1.32 11.74
C TRP A 82 -2.01 -1.05 12.80
N ASP A 83 -1.20 -0.03 12.56
CA ASP A 83 -0.21 0.41 13.55
C ASP A 83 -0.87 1.04 14.80
N LEU A 84 -0.07 1.25 15.84
CA LEU A 84 -0.55 1.78 17.12
C LEU A 84 -1.19 3.16 16.98
N THR A 85 -0.59 4.03 16.16
CA THR A 85 -1.07 5.40 15.94
C THR A 85 -2.42 5.39 15.26
N THR A 86 -2.57 4.56 14.23
CA THR A 86 -3.82 4.41 13.48
C THR A 86 -4.91 3.89 14.38
N ASN A 87 -4.63 2.87 15.20
CA ASN A 87 -5.59 2.36 16.19
C ASN A 87 -6.03 3.42 17.22
N GLN A 88 -5.13 4.33 17.61
CA GLN A 88 -5.46 5.42 18.53
C GLN A 88 -6.30 6.53 17.86
N VAL A 89 -6.05 6.81 16.59
CA VAL A 89 -6.72 7.88 15.82
C VAL A 89 -8.08 7.44 15.26
N LEU A 90 -8.20 6.20 14.79
CA LEU A 90 -9.40 5.66 14.11
C LEU A 90 -10.71 5.95 14.87
N PRO A 91 -10.84 5.75 16.19
CA PRO A 91 -12.10 5.97 16.91
C PRO A 91 -12.62 7.41 16.88
N TYR A 92 -11.74 8.38 16.62
CA TYR A 92 -12.08 9.81 16.58
C TYR A 92 -12.42 10.31 15.17
N ILE A 93 -12.24 9.47 14.15
CA ILE A 93 -12.69 9.74 12.77
C ILE A 93 -14.17 9.38 12.68
N ASP A 94 -15.03 10.34 13.02
CA ASP A 94 -16.49 10.18 13.05
C ASP A 94 -17.21 10.86 11.86
N GLY A 95 -16.45 11.50 10.96
CA GLY A 95 -16.97 12.27 9.84
C GLY A 95 -17.42 13.70 10.17
N PHE A 96 -17.21 14.16 11.41
CA PHE A 96 -17.53 15.52 11.86
C PHE A 96 -16.29 16.25 12.41
N ASN A 97 -15.41 15.53 13.10
CA ASN A 97 -14.21 16.09 13.68
C ASN A 97 -13.17 16.41 12.61
N HIS A 98 -12.64 17.64 12.65
CA HIS A 98 -11.49 18.01 11.83
C HIS A 98 -10.20 17.47 12.43
N VAL A 99 -9.14 17.39 11.62
CA VAL A 99 -7.85 16.80 12.01
C VAL A 99 -7.27 17.38 13.29
N SER A 100 -7.34 18.70 13.52
CA SER A 100 -6.86 19.28 14.79
C SER A 100 -7.65 18.83 16.02
N ARG A 101 -8.96 18.62 15.89
CA ARG A 101 -9.80 18.11 16.99
C ARG A 101 -9.51 16.64 17.26
N ILE A 102 -9.33 15.85 16.21
CA ILE A 102 -8.90 14.45 16.30
C ILE A 102 -7.57 14.36 17.06
N ALA A 103 -6.59 15.20 16.72
CA ALA A 103 -5.30 15.24 17.41
C ALA A 103 -5.42 15.55 18.91
N ALA A 104 -6.30 16.50 19.27
CA ALA A 104 -6.56 16.86 20.66
C ALA A 104 -7.27 15.75 21.45
N GLU A 105 -8.27 15.10 20.86
CA GLU A 105 -9.03 14.02 21.52
C GLU A 105 -8.23 12.71 21.62
N ALA A 106 -7.41 12.42 20.60
CA ALA A 106 -6.55 11.25 20.57
C ALA A 106 -5.29 11.39 21.43
N ASP A 107 -4.93 12.61 21.86
CA ASP A 107 -3.64 12.94 22.50
C ASP A 107 -2.44 12.51 21.64
N VAL A 108 -2.49 12.91 20.35
CA VAL A 108 -1.47 12.58 19.35
C VAL A 108 -1.01 13.87 18.67
N ASP A 109 0.30 13.98 18.37
CA ASP A 109 0.84 15.13 17.63
C ASP A 109 0.10 15.34 16.30
N ILE A 110 -0.28 16.59 16.01
CA ILE A 110 -1.08 16.93 14.85
C ILE A 110 -0.43 16.51 13.52
N ASN A 111 0.90 16.54 13.41
CA ASN A 111 1.58 16.12 12.19
C ASN A 111 1.54 14.60 12.03
N LEU A 112 1.57 13.86 13.15
CA LEU A 112 1.41 12.42 13.13
C LEU A 112 -0.02 12.01 12.76
N VAL A 113 -1.04 12.74 13.24
CA VAL A 113 -2.43 12.54 12.80
C VAL A 113 -2.59 12.86 11.32
N LYS A 114 -2.03 13.97 10.81
CA LYS A 114 -2.05 14.28 9.37
C LYS A 114 -1.42 13.18 8.54
N ALA A 115 -0.24 12.69 8.92
CA ALA A 115 0.42 11.59 8.23
C ALA A 115 -0.41 10.29 8.28
N CYS A 116 -1.02 9.99 9.44
CA CYS A 116 -1.92 8.86 9.59
C CYS A 116 -3.13 8.98 8.66
N VAL A 117 -3.83 10.11 8.66
CA VAL A 117 -4.98 10.36 7.77
C VAL A 117 -4.56 10.31 6.30
N GLN A 118 -3.42 10.90 5.94
CA GLN A 118 -2.88 10.85 4.58
C GLN A 118 -2.61 9.41 4.11
N ASN A 119 -2.03 8.58 4.98
CA ASN A 119 -1.82 7.16 4.72
C ASN A 119 -3.15 6.40 4.58
N LEU A 120 -4.15 6.71 5.41
CA LEU A 120 -5.47 6.11 5.31
C LEU A 120 -6.15 6.45 3.97
N VAL A 121 -6.01 7.69 3.47
CA VAL A 121 -6.49 8.04 2.11
C VAL A 121 -5.80 7.19 1.04
N TRP A 122 -4.49 7.01 1.16
CA TRP A 122 -3.71 6.25 0.19
C TRP A 122 -4.01 4.75 0.20
N VAL A 123 -4.16 4.14 1.38
CA VAL A 123 -4.40 2.68 1.53
C VAL A 123 -5.86 2.31 1.32
N LEU A 124 -6.80 3.11 1.83
CA LEU A 124 -8.20 2.72 2.00
C LEU A 124 -9.19 3.54 1.19
N SER A 125 -8.71 4.48 0.37
CA SER A 125 -9.60 5.40 -0.35
C SER A 125 -10.52 6.21 0.58
N THR A 126 -10.07 6.54 1.80
CA THR A 126 -10.80 7.45 2.70
C THR A 126 -11.03 8.80 2.01
N LEU A 127 -12.26 9.33 2.03
CA LEU A 127 -12.53 10.65 1.44
C LEU A 127 -12.19 11.74 2.45
N ILE A 128 -11.50 12.77 1.96
CA ILE A 128 -11.32 14.03 2.69
C ILE A 128 -12.21 15.09 2.07
N TYR A 129 -13.13 15.66 2.85
CA TYR A 129 -13.92 16.82 2.42
C TYR A 129 -13.23 18.14 2.77
N TYR A 130 -13.14 19.04 1.79
CA TYR A 130 -12.75 20.46 1.97
C TYR A 130 -13.91 21.36 2.46
N ARG A 131 -15.05 20.78 2.85
CA ARG A 131 -16.36 21.46 2.79
C ARG A 131 -16.82 22.04 4.14
N PHE A 132 -16.05 22.97 4.72
CA PHE A 132 -16.62 23.99 5.62
C PHE A 132 -16.44 25.43 5.12
N TYR A 133 -15.66 25.67 4.05
CA TYR A 133 -15.44 27.04 3.52
C TYR A 133 -16.39 27.47 2.39
N ILE A 134 -17.12 26.58 1.72
CA ILE A 134 -17.96 26.97 0.57
C ILE A 134 -19.40 27.36 1.00
N TYR A 135 -19.98 26.76 2.04
CA TYR A 135 -21.36 27.11 2.44
C TYR A 135 -21.49 28.40 3.27
N CYS A 136 -20.39 29.02 3.71
CA CYS A 136 -20.41 30.30 4.43
C CYS A 136 -20.02 31.51 3.57
N LEU A 137 -19.63 31.32 2.29
CA LEU A 137 -19.23 32.43 1.41
C LEU A 137 -20.29 32.80 0.36
N GLU A 138 -21.41 32.06 0.30
CA GLU A 138 -22.56 32.30 -0.60
C GLU A 138 -23.87 32.54 0.16
N SER A 139 -23.85 33.14 1.37
CA SER A 139 -25.06 33.57 2.09
C SER A 139 -24.93 34.96 2.68
#